data_AF-A0A6N7VQS5-F1
#
_entry.id   AF-A0A6N7VQS5-F1
#
_cell.length_a   1.000
_cell.length_b   1.000
_cell.length_c   1.000
_cell.angle_alpha   90.00
_cell.angle_beta   90.00
_cell.angle_gamma   90.00
#
_symmetry.space_group_name_H-M   'P 1'
#
loop_
_entity.id
_entity.type
_entity.pdbx_description
1 polymer ?
#
loop_
_entity_poly.entity_id
_entity_poly.type
_entity_poly.pdbx_seq_one_letter_code
_entity_poly.pdbx_strand_id
1 'polypeptide(L)'
;MKLKKINQDIDSIQEKIRKKKRATKLKELQENRRKRKKRAVHLFILGNILKSAKIDNVEEDILLGYFLEFKNIDNLKKMEFNLLGKEILNQKKIEREKKREEFIKSFNENVAYEKRETKKEFSRMVKIGAIFEMAKIEKEDLATLVGFTLDYHNKNAYDYNRYLLSGKLFKLERKI
;
A
#
# COMPACT_ATOMS: atom_id res chain seq x y z
N MET A 1 -7.25 56.18 30.32
CA MET A 1 -6.69 56.01 28.96
C MET A 1 -5.75 54.80 28.84
N LYS A 2 -4.80 54.58 29.76
CA LYS A 2 -3.85 53.43 29.72
C LYS A 2 -4.51 52.03 29.75
N LEU A 3 -5.50 51.80 30.61
CA LEU A 3 -6.20 50.51 30.72
C LEU A 3 -6.91 50.07 29.42
N LYS A 4 -7.52 51.01 28.69
CA LYS A 4 -8.22 50.74 27.43
C LYS A 4 -7.26 50.28 26.33
N LYS A 5 -6.04 50.84 26.31
CA LYS A 5 -4.97 50.47 25.38
C LYS A 5 -4.39 49.09 25.71
N ILE A 6 -4.19 48.79 27.00
CA ILE A 6 -3.77 47.46 27.47
C ILE A 6 -4.76 46.37 27.06
N ASN A 7 -6.07 46.61 27.22
CA ASN A 7 -7.09 45.64 26.81
C ASN A 7 -7.11 45.39 25.29
N GLN A 8 -6.95 46.45 24.48
CA GLN A 8 -6.83 46.32 23.03
C GLN A 8 -5.58 45.51 22.62
N ASP A 9 -4.46 45.71 23.32
CA ASP A 9 -3.23 44.96 23.08
C ASP A 9 -3.40 43.48 23.47
N ILE A 10 -4.09 43.19 24.58
CA ILE A 10 -4.44 41.82 25.00
C ILE A 10 -5.30 41.14 23.94
N ASP A 11 -6.37 41.77 23.46
CA ASP A 11 -7.26 41.21 22.45
C ASP A 11 -6.51 40.94 21.13
N SER A 12 -5.64 41.87 20.72
CA SER A 12 -4.77 41.71 19.54
C SER A 12 -3.81 40.53 19.68
N ILE A 13 -3.19 40.36 20.85
CA ILE A 13 -2.30 39.22 21.13
C ILE A 13 -3.08 37.92 21.14
N GLN A 14 -4.25 37.87 21.78
CA GLN A 14 -5.11 36.69 21.79
C GLN A 14 -5.53 36.27 20.38
N GLU A 15 -5.87 37.24 19.53
CA GLU A 15 -6.24 36.98 18.14
C GLU A 15 -5.03 36.48 17.32
N LYS A 16 -3.84 37.04 17.52
CA LYS A 16 -2.59 36.51 16.93
C LYS A 16 -2.31 35.07 17.37
N ILE A 17 -2.52 34.75 18.66
CA ILE A 17 -2.37 33.39 19.19
C ILE A 17 -3.38 32.44 18.53
N ARG A 18 -4.66 32.83 18.42
CA ARG A 18 -5.71 32.04 17.75
C ARG A 18 -5.36 31.76 16.29
N LYS A 19 -4.92 32.77 15.55
CA LYS A 19 -4.47 32.61 14.15
C LYS A 19 -3.29 31.66 14.04
N LYS A 20 -2.29 31.77 14.92
CA LYS A 20 -1.12 30.87 14.96
C LYS A 20 -1.51 29.43 15.27
N LYS A 21 -2.41 29.18 16.24
CA LYS A 21 -2.98 27.86 16.55
C LYS A 21 -3.75 27.26 15.38
N ARG A 22 -4.56 28.07 14.69
CA ARG A 22 -5.29 27.62 13.49
C ARG A 22 -4.33 27.22 12.37
N ALA A 23 -3.29 28.01 12.13
CA ALA A 23 -2.29 27.73 11.10
C ALA A 23 -1.50 26.44 11.39
N THR A 24 -1.13 26.18 12.64
CA THR A 24 -0.46 24.93 13.05
C THR A 24 -1.37 23.72 12.82
N LYS A 25 -2.62 23.79 13.29
CA LYS A 25 -3.62 22.72 13.04
C LYS A 25 -3.83 22.44 11.55
N LEU A 26 -3.88 23.48 10.71
CA LEU A 26 -4.00 23.30 9.26
C LEU A 26 -2.78 22.62 8.65
N LYS A 27 -1.56 22.96 9.10
CA LYS A 27 -0.33 22.29 8.67
C LYS A 27 -0.34 20.80 9.05
N GLU A 28 -0.68 20.47 10.29
CA GLU A 28 -0.81 19.08 10.76
C GLU A 28 -1.84 18.29 9.94
N LEU A 29 -2.99 18.88 9.65
CA LEU A 29 -4.02 18.26 8.80
C LEU A 29 -3.52 18.00 7.38
N GLN A 30 -2.77 18.93 6.79
CA GLN A 30 -2.17 18.76 5.48
C GLN A 30 -1.10 17.66 5.47
N GLU A 31 -0.23 17.62 6.47
CA GLU A 31 0.77 16.57 6.62
C GLU A 31 0.13 15.19 6.80
N ASN A 32 -0.88 15.08 7.65
CA ASN A 32 -1.64 13.85 7.85
C ASN A 32 -2.36 13.40 6.58
N ARG A 33 -2.92 14.33 5.80
CA ARG A 33 -3.51 14.03 4.48
C ARG A 33 -2.45 13.49 3.50
N ARG A 34 -1.25 14.10 3.47
CA ARG A 34 -0.13 13.64 2.64
C ARG A 34 0.33 12.24 3.05
N LYS A 35 0.51 11.99 4.36
CA LYS A 35 0.88 10.66 4.90
C LYS A 35 -0.14 9.59 4.53
N ARG A 36 -1.45 9.87 4.72
CA ARG A 36 -2.53 8.94 4.33
C ARG A 36 -2.54 8.65 2.83
N LYS A 37 -2.34 9.66 1.98
CA LYS A 37 -2.27 9.46 0.52
C LYS A 37 -1.07 8.60 0.13
N LYS A 38 0.11 8.84 0.73
CA LYS A 38 1.31 8.02 0.49
C LYS A 38 1.08 6.56 0.91
N ARG A 39 0.53 6.33 2.10
CA ARG A 39 0.18 4.98 2.57
C ARG A 39 -0.81 4.28 1.64
N ALA A 40 -1.87 4.96 1.22
CA ALA A 40 -2.84 4.38 0.30
C ALA A 40 -2.21 3.98 -1.05
N VAL A 41 -1.31 4.81 -1.60
CA VAL A 41 -0.58 4.45 -2.84
C VAL A 41 0.34 3.25 -2.61
N HIS A 42 1.05 3.21 -1.49
CA HIS A 42 1.91 2.09 -1.13
C HIS A 42 1.13 0.77 -0.99
N LEU A 43 0.03 0.78 -0.22
CA LEU A 43 -0.86 -0.37 -0.08
C LEU A 43 -1.51 -0.77 -1.42
N PHE A 44 -1.86 0.20 -2.26
CA PHE A 44 -2.35 -0.08 -3.60
C PHE A 44 -1.32 -0.85 -4.43
N ILE A 45 -0.04 -0.45 -4.40
CA ILE A 45 1.04 -1.17 -5.08
C ILE A 45 1.14 -2.59 -4.56
N LEU A 46 1.17 -2.77 -3.23
CA LEU A 46 1.24 -4.09 -2.61
C LEU A 46 0.05 -4.96 -2.99
N GLY A 47 -1.18 -4.43 -2.95
CA GLY A 47 -2.38 -5.14 -3.39
C GLY A 47 -2.32 -5.59 -4.84
N ASN A 48 -1.72 -4.77 -5.72
CA ASN A 48 -1.54 -5.14 -7.13
C ASN A 48 -0.51 -6.26 -7.32
N ILE A 49 0.39 -6.52 -6.37
CA ILE A 49 1.28 -7.70 -6.42
C ILE A 49 0.44 -8.98 -6.34
N LEU A 50 -0.52 -9.05 -5.42
CA LEU A 50 -1.41 -10.22 -5.29
C LEU A 50 -2.27 -10.40 -6.54
N LYS A 51 -2.82 -9.30 -7.06
CA LYS A 51 -3.60 -9.34 -8.31
C LYS A 51 -2.76 -9.80 -9.48
N SER A 52 -1.50 -9.34 -9.55
CA SER A 52 -0.55 -9.76 -10.58
C SER A 52 -0.22 -11.26 -10.48
N ALA A 53 -0.11 -11.77 -9.26
CA ALA A 53 0.09 -13.18 -8.98
C ALA A 53 -1.21 -14.01 -9.07
N LYS A 54 -2.37 -13.39 -9.33
CA LYS A 54 -3.70 -14.02 -9.37
C LYS A 54 -4.11 -14.70 -8.05
N ILE A 55 -3.70 -14.13 -6.92
CA ILE A 55 -4.07 -14.62 -5.58
C ILE A 55 -4.92 -13.60 -4.80
N ASP A 56 -5.39 -12.54 -5.44
CA ASP A 56 -6.17 -11.46 -4.82
C ASP A 56 -7.59 -11.86 -4.38
N ASN A 57 -8.03 -13.06 -4.73
CA ASN A 57 -9.31 -13.64 -4.29
C ASN A 57 -9.13 -14.79 -3.30
N VAL A 58 -7.89 -15.11 -2.90
CA VAL A 58 -7.63 -16.10 -1.85
C VAL A 58 -8.17 -15.58 -0.51
N GLU A 59 -8.64 -16.50 0.34
CA GLU A 59 -9.10 -16.18 1.69
C GLU A 59 -8.04 -15.40 2.47
N GLU A 60 -8.48 -14.33 3.14
CA GLU A 60 -7.59 -13.38 3.82
C GLU A 60 -6.72 -14.05 4.90
N ASP A 61 -7.27 -15.04 5.61
CA ASP A 61 -6.56 -15.76 6.66
C ASP A 61 -5.44 -16.64 6.08
N ILE A 62 -5.66 -17.26 4.92
CA ILE A 62 -4.63 -18.03 4.21
C ILE A 62 -3.51 -17.10 3.73
N LEU A 63 -3.86 -15.97 3.13
CA LEU A 63 -2.86 -14.99 2.70
C LEU A 63 -2.05 -14.46 3.89
N LEU A 64 -2.73 -14.09 4.97
CA LEU A 64 -2.06 -13.59 6.17
C LEU A 64 -1.11 -14.64 6.75
N GLY A 65 -1.55 -15.88 6.91
CA GLY A 65 -0.71 -16.98 7.37
C GLY A 65 0.50 -17.19 6.47
N TYR A 66 0.31 -17.15 5.16
CA TYR A 66 1.40 -17.22 4.19
C TYR A 66 2.42 -16.08 4.37
N PHE A 67 1.96 -14.83 4.47
CA PHE A 67 2.84 -13.69 4.64
C PHE A 67 3.54 -13.65 6.01
N LEU A 68 2.97 -14.28 7.05
CA LEU A 68 3.63 -14.41 8.34
C LEU A 68 4.87 -15.29 8.29
N GLU A 69 4.89 -16.30 7.41
CA GLU A 69 6.06 -17.19 7.22
C GLU A 69 7.28 -16.46 6.64
N PHE A 70 7.09 -15.27 6.05
CA PHE A 70 8.18 -14.50 5.46
C PHE A 70 9.35 -14.25 6.43
N LYS A 71 9.06 -14.15 7.73
CA LYS A 71 10.07 -13.94 8.78
C LYS A 71 10.97 -15.15 9.00
N ASN A 72 10.49 -16.34 8.65
CA ASN A 72 11.21 -17.61 8.80
C ASN A 72 12.06 -17.94 7.56
N ILE A 73 12.01 -17.11 6.52
CA ILE A 73 12.73 -17.31 5.27
C ILE A 73 14.17 -16.83 5.42
N ASP A 74 15.11 -17.71 5.08
CA ASP A 74 16.53 -17.38 5.08
C ASP A 74 16.91 -16.36 3.99
N ASN A 75 18.12 -15.80 4.11
CA ASN A 75 18.58 -14.75 3.21
C ASN A 75 18.84 -15.26 1.78
N LEU A 76 19.22 -16.52 1.60
CA LEU A 76 19.49 -17.11 0.29
C LEU A 76 18.18 -17.22 -0.49
N LYS A 77 17.12 -17.73 0.14
CA LYS A 77 15.79 -17.80 -0.44
C LYS A 77 15.20 -16.42 -0.71
N LYS A 78 15.42 -15.44 0.16
CA LYS A 78 15.05 -14.04 -0.11
C LYS A 78 15.77 -13.47 -1.33
N MET A 79 17.03 -13.83 -1.55
CA MET A 79 17.78 -13.43 -2.74
C MET A 79 17.20 -14.07 -4.01
N GLU A 80 16.82 -15.34 -3.97
CA GLU A 80 16.12 -16.00 -5.08
C GLU A 80 14.81 -15.28 -5.44
N PHE A 81 13.99 -14.94 -4.44
CA PHE A 81 12.77 -14.16 -4.66
C PHE A 81 13.07 -12.78 -5.23
N ASN A 82 14.14 -12.14 -4.79
CA ASN A 82 14.54 -10.83 -5.31
C ASN A 82 14.87 -10.89 -6.81
N LEU A 83 15.64 -11.92 -7.22
CA LEU A 83 16.01 -12.13 -8.62
C LEU A 83 14.78 -12.37 -9.48
N LEU A 84 13.92 -13.34 -9.09
CA LEU A 84 12.66 -13.62 -9.78
C LEU A 84 11.77 -12.37 -9.87
N GLY A 85 11.65 -11.63 -8.77
CA GLY A 85 10.84 -10.41 -8.73
C GLY A 85 11.35 -9.31 -9.64
N LYS A 86 12.68 -9.14 -9.76
CA LYS A 86 13.29 -8.17 -10.68
C LYS A 86 13.00 -8.51 -12.12
N GLU A 87 13.08 -9.78 -12.50
CA GLU A 87 12.74 -10.25 -13.84
C GLU A 87 11.29 -9.90 -14.20
N ILE A 88 10.35 -10.24 -13.31
CA ILE A 88 8.92 -9.95 -13.52
C ILE A 88 8.65 -8.44 -13.59
N LEU A 89 9.26 -7.64 -12.72
CA LEU A 89 9.09 -6.19 -12.75
C LEU A 89 9.66 -5.57 -14.04
N ASN A 90 10.78 -6.09 -14.54
CA ASN A 90 11.37 -5.66 -15.81
C ASN A 90 10.49 -6.05 -17.00
N GLN A 91 9.96 -7.28 -17.04
CA GLN A 91 9.00 -7.70 -18.06
C GLN A 91 7.79 -6.77 -18.10
N LYS A 92 7.19 -6.48 -16.95
CA LYS A 92 6.07 -5.52 -16.83
C LYS A 92 6.44 -4.10 -17.22
N LYS A 93 7.69 -3.69 -17.04
CA LYS A 93 8.17 -2.38 -17.52
C LYS A 93 8.20 -2.35 -19.04
N ILE A 94 8.78 -3.36 -19.67
CA ILE A 94 8.84 -3.50 -21.14
C ILE A 94 7.43 -3.57 -21.73
N GLU A 95 6.52 -4.35 -21.16
CA GLU A 95 5.12 -4.42 -21.60
C GLU A 95 4.41 -3.05 -21.53
N ARG A 96 4.65 -2.28 -20.47
CA ARG A 96 4.08 -0.93 -20.33
C ARG A 96 4.65 0.04 -21.37
N GLU A 97 5.95 -0.06 -21.66
CA GLU A 97 6.60 0.74 -22.69
C GLU A 97 6.04 0.41 -24.07
N LYS A 98 5.92 -0.88 -24.42
CA LYS A 98 5.29 -1.33 -25.68
C LYS A 98 3.84 -0.84 -25.82
N LYS A 99 3.00 -1.02 -24.79
CA LYS A 99 1.62 -0.51 -24.80
C LYS A 99 1.55 1.00 -24.96
N ARG A 100 2.50 1.73 -24.38
CA ARG A 100 2.58 3.18 -24.54
C ARG A 100 2.99 3.57 -25.95
N GLU A 101 3.93 2.87 -26.56
CA GLU A 101 4.32 3.08 -27.96
C GLU A 101 3.18 2.76 -28.92
N GLU A 102 2.49 1.63 -28.74
CA GLU A 102 1.28 1.26 -29.48
C GLU A 102 0.20 2.33 -29.33
N PHE A 103 -0.03 2.81 -28.09
CA PHE A 103 -0.97 3.89 -27.83
C PHE A 103 -0.61 5.18 -28.56
N ILE A 104 0.66 5.59 -28.51
CA ILE A 104 1.14 6.80 -29.22
C ILE A 104 0.95 6.63 -30.74
N LYS A 105 1.23 5.45 -31.29
CA LYS A 105 1.00 5.14 -32.71
C LYS A 105 -0.50 5.18 -33.05
N SER A 106 -1.37 4.70 -32.16
CA SER A 106 -2.82 4.76 -32.32
C SER A 106 -3.43 6.14 -32.03
N PHE A 107 -2.72 7.04 -31.35
CA PHE A 107 -3.20 8.38 -30.98
C PHE A 107 -3.29 9.35 -32.18
N ASN A 108 -2.95 8.89 -33.39
CA ASN A 108 -3.36 9.53 -34.64
C ASN A 108 -4.86 9.32 -34.95
N GLU A 109 -5.59 8.51 -34.18
CA GLU A 109 -7.06 8.46 -34.20
C GLU A 109 -7.63 8.48 -32.78
N ASN A 110 -8.62 9.35 -32.58
CA ASN A 110 -9.20 9.73 -31.28
C ASN A 110 -9.78 8.54 -30.50
N VAL A 111 -9.40 8.36 -29.22
CA VAL A 111 -10.32 7.82 -28.19
C VAL A 111 -9.97 8.35 -26.79
N ALA A 112 -10.98 8.92 -26.11
CA ALA A 112 -10.97 9.15 -24.67
C ALA A 112 -11.33 7.85 -23.92
N TYR A 113 -10.42 7.30 -23.11
CA TYR A 113 -10.66 6.04 -22.38
C TYR A 113 -11.29 6.25 -21.00
N GLU A 114 -12.29 5.41 -20.69
CA GLU A 114 -13.15 5.44 -19.51
C GLU A 114 -12.40 5.20 -18.19
N LYS A 115 -12.55 6.13 -17.23
CA LYS A 115 -11.92 6.08 -15.89
C LYS A 115 -12.86 5.66 -14.75
N ARG A 116 -13.90 4.86 -14.99
CA ARG A 116 -14.95 4.60 -13.97
C ARG A 116 -14.73 3.37 -13.07
N GLU A 117 -13.92 2.38 -13.47
CA GLU A 117 -13.55 1.25 -12.59
C GLU A 117 -12.53 1.61 -11.48
N THR A 118 -11.99 2.82 -11.50
CA THR A 118 -10.72 3.14 -10.82
C THR A 118 -10.79 3.24 -9.29
N LYS A 119 -11.92 3.67 -8.71
CA LYS A 119 -11.99 3.95 -7.25
C LYS A 119 -12.31 2.71 -6.39
N LYS A 120 -13.24 1.86 -6.87
CA LYS A 120 -13.58 0.60 -6.18
C LYS A 120 -12.38 -0.34 -6.19
N GLU A 121 -11.75 -0.49 -7.36
CA GLU A 121 -10.56 -1.33 -7.48
C GLU A 121 -9.38 -0.80 -6.68
N PHE A 122 -9.17 0.53 -6.69
CA PHE A 122 -8.16 1.13 -5.81
C PHE A 122 -8.42 0.80 -4.33
N SER A 123 -9.67 0.93 -3.87
CA SER A 123 -10.03 0.65 -2.48
C SER A 123 -9.85 -0.85 -2.14
N ARG A 124 -10.21 -1.74 -3.07
CA ARG A 124 -10.01 -3.20 -2.93
C ARG A 124 -8.52 -3.53 -2.81
N MET A 125 -7.68 -2.98 -3.69
CA MET A 125 -6.24 -3.17 -3.66
C MET A 125 -5.59 -2.60 -2.39
N VAL A 126 -6.05 -1.44 -1.91
CA VAL A 126 -5.60 -0.90 -0.63
C VAL A 126 -5.97 -1.82 0.53
N LYS A 127 -7.19 -2.38 0.54
CA LYS A 127 -7.64 -3.30 1.58
C LYS A 127 -6.77 -4.55 1.61
N ILE A 128 -6.59 -5.22 0.47
CA ILE A 128 -5.83 -6.46 0.43
C ILE A 128 -4.32 -6.24 0.62
N GLY A 129 -3.79 -5.11 0.14
CA GLY A 129 -2.40 -4.73 0.39
C GLY A 129 -2.07 -4.52 1.86
N ALA A 130 -3.07 -4.23 2.71
CA ALA A 130 -2.88 -4.06 4.15
C ALA A 130 -2.40 -5.35 4.85
N ILE A 131 -2.57 -6.52 4.22
CA ILE A 131 -2.07 -7.80 4.76
C ILE A 131 -0.54 -7.77 4.95
N PHE A 132 0.18 -7.06 4.09
CA PHE A 132 1.64 -6.89 4.22
C PHE A 132 2.01 -6.11 5.47
N GLU A 133 1.25 -5.06 5.79
CA GLU A 133 1.43 -4.30 7.05
C GLU A 133 1.06 -5.15 8.26
N MET A 134 0.00 -5.97 8.16
CA MET A 134 -0.39 -6.89 9.25
C MET A 134 0.75 -7.87 9.55
N ALA A 135 1.35 -8.45 8.51
CA ALA A 135 2.50 -9.35 8.62
C ALA A 135 3.82 -8.64 9.00
N LYS A 136 3.87 -7.30 8.90
CA LYS A 136 5.05 -6.43 9.12
C LYS A 136 6.16 -6.64 8.08
N ILE A 137 5.79 -6.75 6.81
CA ILE A 137 6.71 -6.94 5.68
C ILE A 137 6.54 -5.85 4.62
N GLU A 138 5.74 -4.82 4.88
CA GLU A 138 5.43 -3.76 3.91
C GLU A 138 6.66 -2.96 3.47
N LYS A 139 7.71 -2.96 4.28
CA LYS A 139 8.97 -2.24 4.04
C LYS A 139 10.04 -3.07 3.33
N GLU A 140 9.76 -4.35 3.09
CA GLU A 140 10.68 -5.22 2.37
C GLU A 140 10.83 -4.77 0.91
N ASP A 141 11.94 -5.17 0.28
CA ASP A 141 12.18 -4.84 -1.12
C ASP A 141 11.05 -5.35 -2.01
N LEU A 142 10.57 -4.49 -2.90
CA LEU A 142 9.41 -4.78 -3.75
C LEU A 142 9.64 -6.02 -4.61
N ALA A 143 10.85 -6.22 -5.14
CA ALA A 143 11.14 -7.40 -5.96
C ALA A 143 11.09 -8.67 -5.10
N THR A 144 11.66 -8.64 -3.89
CA THR A 144 11.55 -9.76 -2.95
C THR A 144 10.09 -10.10 -2.65
N LEU A 145 9.24 -9.09 -2.40
CA LEU A 145 7.80 -9.31 -2.17
C LEU A 145 7.09 -9.88 -3.40
N VAL A 146 7.43 -9.43 -4.61
CA VAL A 146 6.88 -9.99 -5.86
C VAL A 146 7.26 -11.45 -6.00
N GLY A 147 8.54 -11.79 -5.84
CA GLY A 147 9.01 -13.17 -5.98
C GLY A 147 8.40 -14.08 -4.91
N PHE A 148 8.35 -13.62 -3.66
CA PHE A 148 7.70 -14.33 -2.57
C PHE A 148 6.21 -14.55 -2.84
N THR A 149 5.50 -13.55 -3.38
CA THR A 149 4.08 -13.69 -3.67
C THR A 149 3.82 -14.71 -4.79
N LEU A 150 4.71 -14.81 -5.78
CA LEU A 150 4.60 -15.79 -6.86
C LEU A 150 4.85 -17.23 -6.36
N ASP A 151 5.71 -17.40 -5.36
CA ASP A 151 5.99 -18.70 -4.74
C ASP A 151 4.77 -19.34 -4.04
N TYR A 152 3.68 -18.58 -3.86
CA TYR A 152 2.41 -19.10 -3.33
C TYR A 152 1.87 -20.28 -4.14
N HIS A 153 2.07 -20.28 -5.46
CA HIS A 153 1.60 -21.35 -6.36
C HIS A 153 2.39 -22.65 -6.24
N ASN A 154 3.56 -22.61 -5.58
CA ASN A 154 4.37 -23.79 -5.33
C ASN A 154 4.00 -24.50 -4.01
N LYS A 155 2.97 -24.03 -3.30
CA LYS A 155 2.55 -24.58 -2.01
C LYS A 155 1.52 -25.68 -2.20
N ASN A 156 1.53 -26.63 -1.27
CA ASN A 156 0.62 -27.78 -1.30
C ASN A 156 -0.58 -27.59 -0.34
N ALA A 157 -1.49 -28.57 -0.32
CA ALA A 157 -2.67 -28.52 0.55
C ALA A 157 -2.33 -28.46 2.05
N TYR A 158 -1.25 -29.13 2.46
CA TYR A 158 -0.78 -29.09 3.85
C TYR A 158 -0.33 -27.67 4.24
N ASP A 159 0.43 -27.01 3.35
CA ASP A 159 0.84 -25.62 3.54
C ASP A 159 -0.36 -24.69 3.69
N TYR A 160 -1.36 -24.81 2.82
CA TYR A 160 -2.56 -23.96 2.86
C TYR A 160 -3.35 -24.13 4.17
N ASN A 161 -3.51 -25.36 4.66
CA ASN A 161 -4.14 -25.62 5.95
C ASN A 161 -3.35 -24.98 7.11
N ARG A 162 -2.03 -25.09 7.08
CA ARG A 162 -1.16 -24.44 8.07
C ARG A 162 -1.30 -22.93 8.01
N TYR A 163 -1.34 -22.32 6.83
CA TYR A 163 -1.53 -20.87 6.69
C TYR A 163 -2.89 -20.42 7.20
N LEU A 164 -3.97 -21.14 6.89
CA LEU A 164 -5.30 -20.85 7.41
C LEU A 164 -5.31 -20.81 8.94
N LEU A 165 -4.71 -21.81 9.58
CA LEU A 165 -4.61 -21.89 11.04
C LEU A 165 -3.76 -20.74 11.61
N SER A 166 -2.59 -20.48 11.02
CA SER A 166 -1.69 -19.40 11.41
C SER A 166 -2.35 -18.02 11.31
N GLY A 167 -3.06 -17.75 10.22
CA GLY A 167 -3.79 -16.50 10.01
C GLY A 167 -4.93 -16.30 11.01
N LYS A 168 -5.72 -17.36 11.26
CA LYS A 168 -6.80 -17.34 12.28
C LYS A 168 -6.27 -17.09 13.68
N LEU A 169 -5.20 -17.79 14.06
CA LEU A 169 -4.56 -17.64 15.36
C LEU A 169 -4.05 -16.20 15.56
N PHE A 170 -3.39 -15.65 14.55
CA PHE A 170 -2.88 -14.28 14.60
C PHE A 170 -3.98 -13.23 14.83
N LYS A 171 -5.14 -13.39 14.17
CA LYS A 171 -6.29 -12.49 14.37
C LYS A 171 -6.87 -12.62 15.79
N LEU A 172 -7.01 -13.85 16.27
CA LEU A 172 -7.44 -14.18 17.64
C LEU A 172 -6.57 -13.52 18.71
N GLU A 173 -5.24 -13.65 18.60
CA GLU A 173 -4.29 -13.08 19.56
C GLU A 173 -4.34 -11.55 19.61
N ARG A 174 -4.67 -10.91 18.49
CA ARG A 174 -4.75 -9.44 18.40
C ARG A 174 -6.15 -8.86 18.61
N LYS A 175 -7.17 -9.72 18.81
CA LYS A 175 -8.58 -9.31 18.87
C LYS A 175 -9.00 -8.47 17.66
N ILE A 176 -8.50 -8.83 16.48
CA ILE A 176 -8.84 -8.19 15.18
C ILE A 176 -9.95 -9.00 14.52
#